data_AF-A0A9E7QZE7-F1
#
_entry.id   AF-A0A9E7QZE7-F1
#
_cell.length_a   1.000
_cell.length_b   1.000
_cell.length_c   1.000
_cell.angle_alpha   90.00
_cell.angle_beta   90.00
_cell.angle_gamma   90.00
#
_symmetry.space_group_name_H-M   'P 1'
#
loop_
_entity.id
_entity.type
_entity.pdbx_description
1 polymer ?
#
loop_
_entity_poly.entity_id
_entity_poly.type
_entity_poly.pdbx_seq_one_letter_code
_entity_poly.pdbx_strand_id
1 'polypeptide(L)' 'MGTKNVRLDEDVYERIKSQKRDDETFSDAIDRLTGEYTLLDFAAEFDDEDSGRWETERELIEATEDEDESVERLLHDE' A
#
# COMPACT_ATOMS: atom_id res chain seq x y z
N MET A 1 14.76 -11.48 18.91
CA MET A 1 13.42 -10.86 18.94
C MET A 1 12.37 -11.96 19.02
N GLY A 2 11.29 -11.76 19.75
CA GLY A 2 10.24 -12.79 19.87
C GLY A 2 9.41 -12.84 18.58
N THR A 3 9.13 -14.03 18.07
CA THR A 3 8.19 -14.20 16.95
C THR A 3 6.77 -14.36 17.47
N LYS A 4 5.80 -13.91 16.68
CA LYS A 4 4.36 -14.10 16.93
C LYS A 4 3.76 -14.77 15.70
N ASN A 5 2.79 -15.65 15.92
CA ASN A 5 1.99 -16.22 14.85
C ASN A 5 0.72 -15.37 14.71
N VAL A 6 0.44 -14.93 13.48
CA VAL A 6 -0.76 -14.16 13.13
C VAL A 6 -1.51 -14.90 12.01
N ARG A 7 -2.83 -14.78 12.01
CA ARG A 7 -3.66 -15.26 10.89
C ARG A 7 -3.78 -14.13 9.87
N LEU A 8 -3.62 -14.47 8.61
CA LEU A 8 -3.74 -13.55 7.51
C LEU A 8 -4.90 -13.98 6.62
N ASP A 9 -5.67 -13.02 6.12
CA ASP A 9 -6.67 -13.29 5.10
C ASP A 9 -5.95 -13.70 3.80
N GLU A 10 -6.58 -14.57 3.01
CA GLU A 10 -5.98 -15.17 1.82
C GLU A 10 -5.50 -14.11 0.82
N ASP A 11 -6.31 -13.08 0.58
CA ASP A 11 -5.99 -12.00 -0.35
C ASP A 11 -4.74 -11.22 0.08
N VAL A 12 -4.58 -11.02 1.39
CA VAL A 12 -3.42 -10.33 1.94
C VAL A 12 -2.18 -11.23 1.88
N TYR A 13 -2.34 -12.54 2.09
CA TYR A 13 -1.26 -13.50 1.93
C TYR A 13 -0.74 -13.53 0.49
N GLU A 14 -1.62 -13.63 -0.50
CA GLU A 14 -1.25 -13.64 -1.91
C GLU A 14 -0.64 -12.31 -2.35
N ARG A 15 -1.11 -11.17 -1.81
CA ARG A 15 -0.49 -9.86 -2.04
C ARG A 15 0.93 -9.75 -1.49
N ILE A 16 1.21 -10.31 -0.31
CA ILE A 16 2.58 -10.31 0.24
C ILE A 16 3.46 -11.27 -0.56
N LYS A 17 2.92 -12.42 -0.95
CA LYS A 17 3.60 -13.45 -1.73
C LYS A 17 3.99 -12.98 -3.13
N SER A 18 3.14 -12.20 -3.80
CA SER A 18 3.46 -11.64 -5.13
C SER A 18 4.58 -10.60 -5.09
N GLN A 19 4.74 -9.92 -3.96
CA GLN A 19 5.78 -8.90 -3.75
C GLN A 19 7.06 -9.46 -3.09
N LYS A 20 7.05 -10.74 -2.73
CA LYS A 20 8.18 -11.42 -2.13
C LYS A 20 9.27 -11.66 -3.19
N ARG A 21 10.51 -11.29 -2.87
CA ARG A 21 11.72 -11.57 -3.66
C ARG A 21 12.19 -13.00 -3.43
N ASP A 22 12.94 -13.57 -4.38
CA ASP A 22 13.39 -14.96 -4.29
C ASP A 22 14.37 -15.19 -3.11
N ASP A 23 15.23 -14.21 -2.82
CA ASP A 23 16.30 -14.31 -1.81
C ASP A 23 15.91 -13.95 -0.36
N GLU A 24 14.61 -13.77 -0.05
CA GLU A 24 14.16 -13.36 1.30
C GLU A 24 13.18 -14.36 1.95
N THR A 25 12.85 -14.21 3.23
CA THR A 25 11.73 -14.96 3.84
C THR A 25 10.44 -14.13 3.83
N PHE A 26 9.29 -14.73 4.13
CA PHE A 26 8.05 -13.98 4.31
C PHE A 26 8.15 -12.94 5.43
N SER A 27 8.85 -13.27 6.52
CA SER A 27 9.08 -12.32 7.61
C SER A 27 9.91 -11.12 7.15
N ASP A 28 10.94 -11.36 6.33
CA ASP A 28 11.77 -10.29 5.75
C ASP A 28 10.99 -9.45 4.74
N ALA A 29 10.13 -10.09 3.93
CA ALA A 29 9.23 -9.38 3.02
C ALA A 29 8.26 -8.48 3.80
N ILE A 30 7.68 -8.98 4.89
CA ILE A 30 6.82 -8.17 5.78
C ILE A 30 7.61 -7.04 6.39
N ASP A 31 8.79 -7.30 6.95
CA ASP A 31 9.63 -6.28 7.58
C ASP A 31 10.03 -5.19 6.58
N ARG A 32 10.34 -5.53 5.33
CA ARG A 32 10.62 -4.54 4.26
C ARG A 32 9.37 -3.80 3.78
N LEU A 33 8.24 -4.49 3.62
CA LEU A 33 7.00 -3.87 3.14
C LEU A 33 6.39 -2.95 4.21
N THR A 34 6.69 -3.20 5.48
CA THR A 34 6.18 -2.42 6.62
C THR A 34 7.25 -1.52 7.25
N GLY A 35 8.50 -1.73 6.90
CA GLY A 35 9.65 -1.02 7.43
C GLY A 35 10.12 0.03 6.44
N GLU A 36 10.30 1.24 6.96
CA GLU A 36 10.92 2.41 6.33
C GLU A 36 9.98 3.45 5.72
N TYR A 37 8.66 3.29 5.81
CA TYR A 37 7.74 4.42 5.67
C TYR A 37 6.67 4.41 6.76
N THR A 38 6.90 5.17 7.81
CA THR A 38 5.89 5.35 8.85
C THR A 38 4.87 6.37 8.39
N LEU A 39 3.64 6.29 8.93
CA LEU A 39 2.65 7.35 8.73
C LEU A 39 3.14 8.72 9.21
N LEU A 40 4.15 8.75 10.07
CA LEU A 40 4.81 9.97 10.52
C LEU A 40 5.79 10.51 9.47
N ASP A 41 6.51 9.63 8.75
CA ASP A 41 7.36 10.01 7.62
C ASP A 41 6.49 10.54 6.47
N PHE A 42 5.32 9.93 6.23
CA PHE A 42 4.30 10.47 5.34
C PHE A 42 3.87 11.87 5.77
N ALA A 43 3.39 12.03 7.01
CA ALA A 43 2.92 13.32 7.49
C ALA A 43 4.02 14.43 7.48
N ALA A 44 5.27 14.06 7.73
CA ALA A 44 6.40 15.00 7.71
C ALA A 44 6.70 15.53 6.30
N GLU A 45 6.48 14.72 5.26
CA GLU A 45 6.68 15.10 3.85
C GLU A 45 5.71 16.19 3.34
N PHE A 46 4.75 16.54 4.19
CA PHE A 46 3.67 17.45 3.89
C PHE A 46 3.56 18.62 4.89
N ASP A 47 4.43 18.66 5.89
CA ASP A 47 4.54 19.77 6.85
C ASP A 47 5.41 20.92 6.29
N ASP A 48 6.25 20.65 5.29
CA ASP A 48 6.93 21.67 4.49
C ASP A 48 5.93 22.37 3.55
N GLU A 49 6.07 23.70 3.41
CA GLU A 49 5.18 24.70 2.78
C GLU A 49 4.77 24.47 1.30
N ASP A 50 4.96 23.28 0.73
CA ASP A 50 4.56 22.91 -0.63
C ASP A 50 3.06 22.51 -0.69
N SER A 51 2.18 23.50 -0.52
CA SER A 51 0.72 23.31 -0.62
C SER A 51 0.28 22.67 -1.95
N GLY A 52 1.02 22.91 -3.05
CA GLY A 52 0.72 22.34 -4.37
C GLY A 52 0.99 20.84 -4.48
N ARG A 53 1.82 20.29 -3.59
CA ARG A 53 2.10 18.85 -3.56
C ARG A 53 0.89 18.06 -3.06
N TRP A 54 0.21 18.57 -2.04
CA TRP A 54 -1.04 17.98 -1.55
C TRP A 54 -2.13 17.91 -2.62
N GLU A 55 -2.26 18.97 -3.41
CA GLU A 55 -3.25 19.05 -4.48
C GLU A 55 -2.96 18.01 -5.57
N THR A 56 -1.70 17.85 -5.94
CA THR A 56 -1.24 16.84 -6.91
C THR A 56 -1.45 15.42 -6.40
N GLU A 57 -1.08 15.14 -5.14
CA GLU A 57 -1.21 13.80 -4.57
C GLU A 57 -2.67 13.40 -4.39
N ARG A 58 -3.53 14.36 -3.99
CA ARG A 58 -4.98 14.16 -3.91
C ARG A 58 -5.57 13.81 -5.27
N GLU A 59 -5.16 14.50 -6.33
CA GLU A 59 -5.61 14.22 -7.70
C GLU A 59 -5.21 12.80 -8.15
N LEU A 60 -4.00 12.34 -7.82
CA LEU A 60 -3.55 10.99 -8.15
C LEU A 60 -4.35 9.90 -7.41
N ILE A 61 -4.66 10.13 -6.12
CA ILE A 61 -5.48 9.20 -5.33
C ILE A 61 -6.90 9.14 -5.91
N GLU A 62 -7.51 10.30 -6.15
CA GLU A 62 -8.88 10.40 -6.69
C GLU A 62 -8.97 9.74 -8.07
N ALA A 63 -7.97 9.95 -8.94
CA ALA A 63 -7.90 9.28 -10.25
C ALA A 63 -7.81 7.76 -10.13
N THR A 64 -7.02 7.25 -9.17
CA THR A 64 -6.90 5.80 -8.93
C THR A 64 -8.22 5.21 -8.43
N GLU A 65 -8.90 5.91 -7.52
CA GLU A 65 -10.22 5.51 -7.01
C GLU A 65 -11.30 5.51 -8.11
N ASP A 66 -11.28 6.51 -8.99
CA ASP A 66 -12.16 6.58 -10.16
C ASP A 66 -11.90 5.45 -11.16
N GLU A 67 -10.64 5.06 -11.37
CA GLU A 67 -10.27 3.93 -12.22
C GLU A 67 -10.76 2.60 -11.63
N ASP A 68 -10.55 2.38 -10.33
CA ASP A 68 -11.03 1.19 -9.63
C ASP A 68 -12.57 1.10 -9.67
N GLU A 69 -13.29 2.18 -9.39
CA GLU A 69 -14.75 2.21 -9.47
C GLU A 69 -15.25 1.96 -10.91
N SER A 70 -14.52 2.48 -11.91
CA SER A 70 -14.86 2.27 -13.31
C SER A 70 -14.65 0.82 -13.74
N VAL A 71 -13.58 0.16 -13.25
CA VAL A 71 -13.34 -1.27 -13.45
C VAL A 71 -14.44 -2.09 -12.79
N GLU A 72 -14.78 -1.81 -11.52
CA GLU A 72 -15.86 -2.50 -10.82
C GLU A 72 -17.21 -2.37 -11.53
N ARG A 73 -17.52 -1.16 -12.04
CA ARG A 73 -18.74 -0.90 -12.80
C ARG A 73 -18.80 -1.71 -14.10
N LEU A 74 -17.69 -1.80 -14.83
CA LEU A 74 -17.61 -2.59 -16.07
C LEU A 74 -17.77 -4.09 -15.80
N LEU A 75 -17.28 -4.59 -14.67
CA LEU A 75 -17.44 -6.00 -14.28
C LEU A 75 -18.87 -6.33 -13.82
N HIS A 76 -19.65 -5.33 -13.39
CA HIS A 76 -21.02 -5.53 -12.93
C HIS A 76 -22.08 -5.45 -14.05
N ASP A 77 -21.73 -4.91 -15.23
CA ASP A 77 -22.66 -4.71 -16.36
C ASP A 77 -22.65 -5.87 -17.39
N GLU A 78 -22.01 -7.02 -17.09
CA GLU A 78 -22.02 -8.26 -17.92
C GLU A 78 -22.99 -9.34 -17.37
#